data_AF-A0A4R8GYX4-F1
#
_entry.id   AF-A0A4R8GYX4-F1
#
_cell.length_a   1.000
_cell.length_b   1.000
_cell.length_c   1.000
_cell.angle_alpha   90.00
_cell.angle_beta   90.00
_cell.angle_gamma   90.00
#
_symmetry.space_group_name_H-M   'P 1'
#
loop_
_entity.id
_entity.type
_entity.pdbx_description
1 polymer ?
#
loop_
_entity_poly.entity_id
_entity_poly.type
_entity_poly.pdbx_seq_one_letter_code
_entity_poly.pdbx_strand_id
1 'polypeptide(L)' 'MKKEICTFREEIRKIIDQGYTKVWLNKKASKRIDYIFKLGQEQFIESEVIAENETFILLGQNIGANLKKKLEILFNNYLN' A
#
# COMPACT_ATOMS: atom_id res chain seq x y z
N MET A 1 12.14 7.28 8.94
CA MET A 1 11.81 6.24 7.93
C MET A 1 11.31 4.90 8.49
N LYS A 2 12.10 4.04 9.17
CA LYS A 2 11.58 2.73 9.65
C LYS A 2 10.36 2.84 10.57
N LYS A 3 10.36 3.81 11.50
CA LYS A 3 9.24 4.08 12.40
C LYS A 3 7.97 4.53 11.63
N GLU A 4 8.12 5.38 10.63
CA GLU A 4 7.01 5.86 9.78
C GLU A 4 6.41 4.72 8.97
N ILE A 5 7.23 3.83 8.40
CA ILE A 5 6.75 2.65 7.67
C ILE A 5 5.95 1.72 8.59
N CYS A 6 6.41 1.50 9.81
CA CYS A 6 5.66 0.70 10.80
C CYS A 6 4.32 1.35 11.14
N THR A 7 4.28 2.66 11.41
CA THR A 7 3.03 3.39 11.66
C THR A 7 2.09 3.32 10.46
N PHE A 8 2.59 3.58 9.26
CA PHE A 8 1.83 3.52 8.02
C PHE A 8 1.20 2.15 7.78
N ARG A 9 1.97 1.08 8.01
CA ARG A 9 1.46 -0.30 7.93
C ARG A 9 0.30 -0.53 8.90
N GLU A 10 0.42 -0.10 10.15
CA GLU A 10 -0.65 -0.29 11.14
C GLU A 10 -1.89 0.56 10.82
N GLU A 11 -1.73 1.76 10.27
CA GLU A 11 -2.86 2.58 9.82
C GLU A 11 -3.60 1.93 8.64
N ILE A 12 -2.87 1.39 7.64
CA ILE A 12 -3.49 0.62 6.54
C ILE A 12 -4.24 -0.59 7.10
N ARG A 13 -3.64 -1.30 8.06
CA ARG A 13 -4.25 -2.48 8.69
C ARG A 13 -5.61 -2.17 9.32
N LYS A 14 -5.81 -0.97 9.87
CA LYS A 14 -7.08 -0.58 10.51
C LYS A 14 -8.20 -0.27 9.51
N ILE A 15 -7.85 0.07 8.26
CA ILE A 15 -8.83 0.56 7.27
C ILE A 15 -9.19 -0.48 6.21
N ILE A 16 -8.33 -1.47 5.97
CA ILE A 16 -8.62 -2.53 5.00
C ILE A 16 -9.32 -3.71 5.66
N ASP A 17 -10.24 -4.33 4.92
CA ASP A 17 -10.73 -5.66 5.25
C ASP A 17 -9.73 -6.70 4.73
N GLN A 18 -9.01 -7.36 5.64
CA GLN A 18 -7.95 -8.29 5.26
C GLN A 18 -8.47 -9.56 4.55
N GLY A 19 -9.75 -9.88 4.64
CA GLY A 19 -10.34 -11.04 3.95
C GLY A 19 -10.63 -10.76 2.48
N TYR A 20 -10.96 -9.51 2.15
CA TYR A 20 -11.40 -9.12 0.81
C TYR A 20 -10.47 -8.17 0.09
N THR A 21 -9.48 -7.59 0.77
CA THR A 21 -8.59 -6.60 0.20
C THR A 21 -7.15 -6.97 0.49
N LYS A 22 -6.28 -6.84 -0.52
CA LYS A 22 -4.84 -6.99 -0.36
C LYS A 22 -4.15 -5.69 -0.72
N VAL A 23 -3.20 -5.26 0.11
CA VAL A 23 -2.39 -4.06 -0.11
C VAL A 23 -0.93 -4.38 0.21
N TRP A 24 0.00 -3.87 -0.58
CA TRP A 24 1.42 -3.98 -0.28
C TRP A 24 2.19 -2.74 -0.72
N LEU A 25 3.28 -2.47 -0.01
CA LEU A 25 4.19 -1.38 -0.27
C LEU A 25 5.51 -1.95 -0.78
N ASN A 26 5.99 -1.40 -1.88
CA ASN A 26 7.33 -1.65 -2.39
C ASN A 26 8.14 -0.35 -2.43
N LYS A 27 9.46 -0.48 -2.30
CA LYS A 27 10.42 0.59 -2.52
C LYS A 27 11.04 0.45 -3.91
N LYS A 28 11.07 1.54 -4.67
CA LYS A 28 11.77 1.67 -5.95
C LYS A 28 13.24 1.99 -5.66
N ALA A 29 14.13 1.13 -6.12
CA ALA A 29 15.57 1.30 -5.98
C ALA A 29 16.23 1.10 -7.35
N SER A 30 16.33 2.20 -8.11
CA SER A 30 16.83 2.23 -9.49
C SER A 30 16.12 1.22 -10.40
N LYS A 31 16.71 0.02 -10.61
CA LYS A 31 16.15 -1.06 -11.45
C LYS A 31 15.49 -2.18 -10.64
N ARG A 32 15.42 -2.04 -9.31
CA ARG A 32 14.87 -3.03 -8.39
C ARG A 32 13.63 -2.51 -7.69
N ILE A 33 12.75 -3.45 -7.39
CA ILE A 33 11.58 -3.24 -6.56
C ILE A 33 11.79 -4.09 -5.31
N ASP A 34 12.04 -3.43 -4.19
CA ASP A 34 12.23 -4.09 -2.90
C ASP A 34 10.91 -4.13 -2.16
N TYR A 35 10.48 -5.34 -1.79
CA TYR A 35 9.27 -5.52 -1.01
C TYR A 35 9.44 -5.02 0.43
N ILE A 36 8.45 -4.28 0.94
CA ILE A 36 8.47 -3.74 2.32
C ILE A 36 7.48 -4.48 3.22
N PHE A 37 6.19 -4.49 2.86
CA PHE A 37 5.17 -5.23 3.61
C PHE A 37 3.95 -5.55 2.74
N LYS A 38 3.13 -6.50 3.21
CA LYS A 38 1.81 -6.84 2.68
C LYS A 38 0.80 -6.94 3.82
N LEU A 39 -0.43 -6.62 3.52
CA LEU A 39 -1.60 -6.78 4.38
C LEU A 39 -2.75 -7.35 3.54
N GLY A 40 -3.58 -8.17 4.17
CA GLY A 40 -4.64 -8.90 3.49
C GLY A 40 -4.21 -10.27 2.95
N GLN A 41 -5.19 -11.02 2.51
CA GLN A 41 -5.01 -12.36 1.96
C GLN A 41 -4.65 -12.34 0.47
N GLU A 42 -4.21 -13.49 -0.04
CA GLU A 42 -3.89 -13.66 -1.44
C GLU A 42 -5.15 -13.62 -2.30
N GLN A 43 -5.07 -12.91 -3.43
CA GLN A 43 -6.18 -12.81 -4.37
C GLN A 43 -5.71 -13.10 -5.79
N PHE A 44 -6.54 -13.83 -6.51
CA PHE A 44 -6.33 -14.20 -7.91
C PHE A 44 -6.94 -13.16 -8.85
N ILE A 45 -6.62 -11.89 -8.62
CA ILE A 45 -7.04 -10.76 -9.45
C ILE A 45 -5.88 -9.83 -9.73
N GLU A 46 -5.98 -9.00 -10.76
CA GLU A 46 -4.93 -8.05 -11.10
C GLU A 46 -4.75 -6.99 -10.02
N SER A 47 -3.49 -6.58 -9.85
CA SER A 47 -3.13 -5.49 -8.95
C SER A 47 -3.24 -4.15 -9.64
N GLU A 48 -3.66 -3.13 -8.91
CA GLU A 48 -3.64 -1.74 -9.37
C GLU A 48 -2.69 -0.88 -8.53
N VAL A 49 -2.17 0.19 -9.14
CA VAL A 49 -1.44 1.23 -8.41
C VAL A 49 -2.44 2.10 -7.68
N ILE A 50 -2.26 2.19 -6.36
CA ILE A 50 -3.01 3.09 -5.50
C ILE A 50 -2.32 4.45 -5.49
N ALA A 51 -1.05 4.48 -5.11
CA ALA A 51 -0.26 5.69 -5.04
C ALA A 51 1.21 5.39 -5.29
N GLU A 52 1.94 6.37 -5.83
CA GLU A 52 3.35 6.23 -6.14
C GLU A 52 4.05 7.59 -5.99
N ASN A 53 5.27 7.59 -5.45
CA ASN A 53 6.18 8.73 -5.48
C ASN A 53 7.56 8.27 -5.99
N GLU A 54 8.60 9.11 -5.93
CA GLU A 54 9.92 8.75 -6.46
C GLU A 54 10.53 7.49 -5.82
N THR A 55 10.21 7.23 -4.54
CA THR A 55 10.86 6.17 -3.74
C THR A 55 9.96 4.96 -3.50
N PHE A 56 8.63 5.12 -3.48
CA PHE A 56 7.70 4.07 -3.06
C PHE A 56 6.53 3.92 -4.01
N ILE A 57 5.99 2.70 -4.08
CA ILE A 57 4.76 2.36 -4.80
C ILE A 57 3.86 1.51 -3.89
N LEU A 58 2.61 1.96 -3.76
CA LEU A 58 1.55 1.27 -3.02
C LEU A 58 0.61 0.60 -4.03
N LEU A 59 0.48 -0.71 -3.90
CA LEU A 59 -0.31 -1.56 -4.79
C LEU A 59 -1.46 -2.19 -4.02
N GLY A 60 -2.56 -2.46 -4.72
CA GLY A 60 -3.75 -3.08 -4.14
C GLY A 60 -4.47 -4.06 -5.06
N GLN A 61 -5.26 -4.93 -4.47
CA GLN A 61 -6.20 -5.84 -5.13
C GLN A 61 -7.58 -5.72 -4.44
N ASN A 62 -8.64 -5.69 -5.24
CA ASN A 62 -10.04 -5.56 -4.82
C ASN A 62 -10.26 -4.34 -3.91
N ILE A 63 -9.80 -3.18 -4.37
CA ILE A 63 -9.91 -1.91 -3.66
C ILE A 63 -11.09 -1.14 -4.22
N GLY A 64 -12.14 -0.94 -3.42
CA GLY A 64 -13.23 -0.04 -3.80
C GLY A 64 -12.76 1.42 -3.91
N ALA A 65 -13.39 2.21 -4.79
CA ALA A 65 -12.97 3.59 -5.08
C ALA A 65 -12.83 4.49 -3.83
N ASN A 66 -13.72 4.34 -2.84
CA ASN A 66 -13.63 5.10 -1.59
C ASN A 66 -12.42 4.70 -0.74
N LEU A 67 -12.07 3.42 -0.70
CA LEU A 67 -10.91 2.93 0.02
C LEU A 67 -9.62 3.35 -0.70
N LYS A 68 -9.61 3.31 -2.03
CA LYS A 68 -8.49 3.77 -2.86
C LYS A 68 -8.12 5.21 -2.52
N LYS A 69 -9.09 6.13 -2.55
CA LYS A 69 -8.89 7.55 -2.19
C LYS A 69 -8.36 7.73 -0.77
N LYS A 70 -8.87 6.97 0.21
CA LYS A 70 -8.38 7.03 1.59
C LYS A 70 -6.92 6.60 1.70
N LEU A 71 -6.54 5.53 0.99
CA LEU A 71 -5.18 5.01 0.96
C LEU A 71 -4.21 5.97 0.24
N GLU A 72 -4.65 6.62 -0.84
CA GLU A 72 -3.90 7.68 -1.54
C GLU A 72 -3.59 8.86 -0.61
N ILE A 73 -4.60 9.38 0.09
CA ILE A 73 -4.41 10.47 1.06
C ILE A 73 -3.45 10.03 2.18
N LEU A 74 -3.65 8.83 2.72
CA LEU A 74 -2.78 8.28 3.75
C LEU A 74 -1.33 8.18 3.25
N PHE A 75 -1.10 7.64 2.06
CA PHE A 75 0.23 7.53 1.46
C PHE A 75 0.91 8.90 1.35
N ASN A 76 0.19 9.89 0.81
CA ASN A 76 0.71 11.24 0.63
C ASN A 76 1.03 11.97 1.94
N ASN A 77 0.31 11.66 3.04
CA ASN A 77 0.57 12.26 4.35
C ASN A 77 1.79 11.66 5.07
N TYR A 78 2.17 10.41 4.74
CA TYR A 78 3.20 9.67 5.48
C TYR A 78 4.54 9.54 4.74
N LEU A 79 4.54 9.61 3.41
CA LEU A 79 5.72 9.28 2.59
C LEU A 79 6.11 10.37 1.57
N ASN A 80 5.41 11.50 1.52
CA ASN A 80 5.90 12.74 0.89
C ASN A 80 6.51 13.66 1.95
#